data_AF-A0A8I3P517-F1
#
_entry.id   AF-A0A8I3P517-F1
#
_cell.length_a   1.000
_cell.length_b   1.000
_cell.length_c   1.000
_cell.angle_alpha   90.00
_cell.angle_beta   90.00
_cell.angle_gamma   90.00
#
_symmetry.space_group_name_H-M   'P 1'
#
loop_
_entity.id
_entity.type
_entity.pdbx_description
1 polymer ?
#
loop_
_entity_poly.entity_id
_entity_poly.type
_entity_poly.pdbx_seq_one_letter_code
_entity_poly.pdbx_strand_id
1 'polypeptide(L)'
;MDNKGWSLKGSLLLLLLLVSDLLLCQSVASLPICPSGAVNCQVSLRDLFDRAVILSHYIHNLSSEMFNEFDKRYAQGRGFITKAINSCHTSSLSTPEDKEQAQQIHVHPGIRENEVYSVWSGLPSLQMADEDTRLFAFYNLLHCLRRDSHKIDNYLKLLKCRIVYDSNC
;
A
#
# COMPACT_ATOMS: atom_id res chain seq x y z
N MET A 1 -21.04 -17.49 -29.65
CA MET A 1 -20.99 -16.02 -29.79
C MET A 1 -21.91 -15.48 -28.74
N ASP A 2 -21.40 -15.01 -27.60
CA ASP A 2 -22.19 -14.24 -26.62
C ASP A 2 -21.25 -13.26 -25.94
N ASN A 3 -21.25 -12.04 -26.47
CA ASN A 3 -20.41 -10.93 -26.06
C ASN A 3 -21.12 -10.25 -24.87
N LYS A 4 -20.73 -10.56 -23.63
CA LYS A 4 -21.26 -9.87 -22.44
C LYS A 4 -20.67 -8.46 -22.40
N GLY A 5 -21.43 -7.52 -22.96
CA GLY A 5 -21.13 -6.10 -22.90
C GLY A 5 -20.98 -5.66 -21.44
N TRP A 6 -19.75 -5.33 -21.05
CA TRP A 6 -19.53 -4.47 -19.89
C TRP A 6 -20.37 -3.21 -20.09
N SER A 7 -21.22 -2.89 -19.12
CA SER A 7 -22.10 -1.73 -19.18
C SER A 7 -21.24 -0.47 -19.36
N LEU A 8 -21.21 0.05 -20.58
CA LEU A 8 -20.52 1.29 -20.95
C LEU A 8 -20.86 2.43 -19.99
N LYS A 9 -22.10 2.41 -19.43
CA LYS A 9 -22.59 3.38 -18.46
C LYS A 9 -21.84 3.32 -17.13
N GLY A 10 -21.52 2.13 -16.62
CA GLY A 10 -20.79 1.97 -15.36
C GLY A 10 -19.33 2.39 -15.47
N SER A 11 -18.68 2.05 -16.59
CA SER A 11 -17.31 2.49 -16.88
C SER A 11 -17.23 4.01 -17.11
N LEU A 12 -18.22 4.59 -17.80
CA LEU A 12 -18.32 6.02 -18.03
C LEU A 12 -18.57 6.80 -16.73
N LEU A 13 -19.45 6.31 -15.86
CA LEU A 13 -19.70 6.91 -14.53
C LEU A 13 -18.44 6.90 -13.66
N LEU A 14 -17.67 5.81 -13.66
CA LEU A 14 -16.43 5.71 -12.92
C LEU A 14 -15.35 6.66 -13.49
N LEU A 15 -15.23 6.73 -14.82
CA LEU A 15 -14.33 7.69 -15.48
C LEU A 15 -14.73 9.14 -15.17
N LEU A 16 -16.02 9.45 -15.19
CA LEU A 16 -16.53 10.78 -14.86
C LEU A 16 -16.27 11.14 -13.40
N LEU A 17 -16.42 10.20 -12.46
CA LEU A 17 -16.05 10.38 -11.05
C LEU A 17 -14.55 10.68 -10.92
N LEU A 18 -13.69 9.84 -11.52
CA LEU A 18 -12.24 10.03 -11.47
C LEU A 18 -11.80 11.37 -12.08
N VAL A 19 -12.36 11.74 -13.23
CA VAL A 19 -12.06 13.03 -13.89
C VAL A 19 -12.59 14.20 -13.07
N SER A 20 -13.74 14.05 -12.41
CA SER A 20 -14.29 15.09 -11.51
C SER A 20 -13.42 15.28 -10.28
N ASP A 21 -12.93 14.20 -9.67
CA ASP A 21 -12.00 14.26 -8.53
C ASP A 21 -10.65 14.88 -8.93
N LEU A 22 -10.15 14.60 -10.14
CA LEU A 22 -8.96 15.27 -10.69
C LEU A 22 -9.17 16.76 -10.96
N LEU A 23 -10.33 17.14 -11.52
CA LEU A 23 -10.68 18.53 -11.82
C LEU A 23 -10.94 19.34 -10.54
N LEU A 24 -11.55 18.74 -9.53
CA LEU A 24 -11.72 19.35 -8.21
C LEU A 24 -10.39 19.61 -7.52
N CYS A 25 -9.36 18.79 -7.79
CA CYS A 25 -8.00 18.98 -7.28
C CYS A 25 -7.21 20.09 -8.00
N GLN A 26 -7.69 20.61 -9.14
CA GLN A 26 -6.92 21.55 -9.97
C GLN A 26 -6.72 22.93 -9.32
N SER A 27 -7.46 23.23 -8.23
CA SER A 27 -7.41 24.49 -7.48
C SER A 27 -7.13 24.32 -5.98
N VAL A 28 -6.77 23.11 -5.54
CA VAL A 28 -6.54 22.83 -4.11
C VAL A 28 -5.07 23.07 -3.80
N ALA A 29 -4.74 24.27 -3.34
CA ALA A 29 -3.45 24.50 -2.70
C ALA A 29 -3.46 23.75 -1.35
N SER A 30 -2.58 22.77 -1.17
CA SER A 30 -2.36 22.14 0.13
C SER A 30 -1.76 23.17 1.08
N LEU A 31 -2.60 23.84 1.85
CA LEU A 31 -2.14 24.67 2.97
C LEU A 31 -1.64 23.73 4.08
N PRO A 32 -0.43 23.95 4.60
CA PRO A 32 0.00 23.19 5.76
C PRO A 32 -0.96 23.45 6.93
N ILE A 33 -1.48 22.39 7.55
CA ILE A 33 -2.29 22.50 8.77
C ILE A 33 -1.33 22.83 9.90
N CYS A 34 -1.10 24.12 10.13
CA CYS A 34 -0.20 24.61 11.17
C CYS A 34 -0.99 24.79 12.46
N PRO A 35 -0.56 24.19 13.58
CA PRO A 35 -1.03 24.63 14.88
C PRO A 35 -0.75 26.14 15.00
N SER A 36 -1.78 26.91 15.35
CA SER A 36 -1.66 28.33 15.76
C SER A 36 -1.42 29.39 14.67
N GLY A 37 -1.59 29.10 13.38
CA GLY A 37 -1.63 30.15 12.34
C GLY A 37 -0.30 30.88 12.06
N ALA A 38 0.84 30.24 12.34
CA ALA A 38 2.16 30.82 12.11
C ALA A 38 2.50 30.92 10.61
N VAL A 39 3.07 32.07 10.21
CA VAL A 39 3.44 32.41 8.81
C VAL A 39 4.59 31.55 8.28
N ASN A 40 5.45 31.01 9.15
CA ASN A 40 6.52 30.08 8.80
C ASN A 40 6.22 28.71 9.41
N CYS A 41 5.53 27.88 8.64
CA CYS A 41 5.17 26.54 9.07
C CYS A 41 6.33 25.57 8.85
N GLN A 42 7.16 25.39 9.88
CA GLN A 42 8.18 24.34 9.86
C GLN A 42 7.62 23.11 10.56
N VAL A 43 7.19 22.11 9.79
CA VAL A 43 6.80 20.81 10.33
C VAL A 43 8.07 20.10 10.82
N SER A 44 8.07 19.63 12.07
CA SER A 44 9.24 18.90 12.58
C SER A 44 9.31 17.51 11.95
N LEU A 45 10.53 16.96 11.84
CA LEU A 45 10.72 15.58 11.38
C LEU A 45 9.97 14.57 12.27
N ARG A 46 9.84 14.87 13.56
CA ARG A 46 9.03 14.11 14.51
C ARG A 46 7.55 14.08 14.09
N ASP A 47 6.96 15.23 13.81
CA ASP A 47 5.54 15.32 13.41
C ASP A 47 5.27 14.61 12.08
N LEU A 48 6.23 14.66 11.14
CA LEU A 48 6.15 13.91 9.88
C LEU A 48 6.14 12.40 10.13
N PHE A 49 7.07 11.90 10.95
CA PHE A 49 7.11 10.48 11.32
C PHE A 49 5.87 10.05 12.11
N ASP A 50 5.35 10.90 13.01
CA ASP A 50 4.12 10.62 13.76
C ASP A 50 2.94 10.40 12.79
N ARG A 51 2.76 11.30 11.83
CA ARG A 51 1.72 11.17 10.80
C ARG A 51 1.93 9.95 9.92
N ALA A 52 3.17 9.72 9.47
CA ALA A 52 3.49 8.58 8.60
C ALA A 52 3.21 7.24 9.30
N VAL A 53 3.62 7.09 10.56
CA VAL A 53 3.37 5.87 11.36
C VAL A 53 1.88 5.68 11.64
N ILE A 54 1.12 6.74 11.94
CA ILE A 54 -0.33 6.64 12.14
C ILE A 54 -1.01 6.15 10.86
N LEU A 55 -0.65 6.72 9.70
CA LEU A 55 -1.22 6.33 8.42
C LEU A 55 -0.82 4.90 8.02
N SER A 56 0.44 4.50 8.20
CA SER A 56 0.88 3.14 7.88
C SER A 56 0.19 2.09 8.72
N HIS A 57 0.04 2.35 10.02
CA HIS A 57 -0.68 1.47 10.93
C HIS A 57 -2.16 1.34 10.52
N TYR A 58 -2.80 2.45 10.17
CA TYR A 58 -4.19 2.44 9.69
C TYR A 58 -4.34 1.64 8.38
N ILE A 59 -3.45 1.85 7.41
CA ILE A 59 -3.45 1.11 6.14
C ILE A 59 -3.25 -0.40 6.37
N HIS A 60 -2.33 -0.78 7.26
CA HIS A 60 -2.10 -2.18 7.62
C HIS A 60 -3.35 -2.82 8.25
N ASN A 61 -4.01 -2.12 9.18
CA ASN A 61 -5.24 -2.61 9.81
C ASN A 61 -6.35 -2.84 8.79
N LEU A 62 -6.63 -1.84 7.93
CA LEU A 62 -7.62 -1.98 6.87
C LEU A 62 -7.28 -3.11 5.89
N SER A 63 -5.99 -3.26 5.54
CA SER A 63 -5.52 -4.34 4.65
C SER A 63 -5.73 -5.72 5.29
N SER A 64 -5.54 -5.82 6.61
CA SER A 64 -5.76 -7.04 7.37
C SER A 64 -7.25 -7.38 7.46
N GLU A 65 -8.11 -6.40 7.76
CA GLU A 65 -9.56 -6.56 7.79
C GLU A 65 -10.10 -7.00 6.42
N MET A 66 -9.70 -6.31 5.35
CA MET A 66 -10.10 -6.64 3.99
C MET A 66 -9.68 -8.06 3.59
N PHE A 67 -8.45 -8.46 3.91
CA PHE A 67 -7.97 -9.82 3.65
C PHE A 67 -8.79 -10.86 4.44
N ASN A 68 -9.03 -10.63 5.73
CA ASN A 68 -9.75 -11.57 6.59
C ASN A 68 -11.20 -11.76 6.14
N GLU A 69 -11.90 -10.68 5.78
CA GLU A 69 -13.27 -10.75 5.26
C GLU A 69 -13.34 -11.46 3.90
N PHE A 70 -12.37 -11.19 3.01
CA PHE A 70 -12.29 -11.91 1.73
C PHE A 70 -12.01 -13.40 1.93
N ASP A 71 -11.03 -13.74 2.78
CA ASP A 71 -10.66 -15.12 3.06
C ASP A 71 -11.85 -15.91 3.61
N LYS A 72 -12.50 -15.36 4.64
CA LYS A 72 -13.69 -15.94 5.28
C LYS A 72 -14.82 -16.22 4.30
N ARG A 73 -15.05 -15.31 3.35
CA ARG A 73 -16.20 -15.38 2.44
C ARG A 73 -15.93 -16.17 1.16
N TYR A 74 -14.70 -16.17 0.65
CA TYR A 74 -14.41 -16.66 -0.69
C TYR A 74 -13.28 -17.71 -0.77
N ALA A 75 -12.38 -17.79 0.20
CA ALA A 75 -11.18 -18.64 0.12
C ALA A 75 -11.14 -19.82 1.11
N GLN A 76 -11.91 -19.76 2.20
CA GLN A 76 -12.01 -20.84 3.18
C GLN A 76 -12.33 -22.18 2.51
N GLY A 77 -11.53 -23.21 2.81
CA GLY A 77 -11.67 -24.55 2.22
C GLY A 77 -11.13 -24.73 0.79
N ARG A 78 -10.66 -23.68 0.11
CA ARG A 78 -10.13 -23.77 -1.27
C ARG A 78 -8.61 -23.98 -1.37
N GLY A 79 -7.91 -23.98 -0.23
CA GLY A 79 -6.45 -24.20 -0.20
C GLY A 79 -5.62 -23.10 -0.87
N PHE A 80 -6.17 -21.88 -1.02
CA PHE A 80 -5.46 -20.77 -1.67
C PHE A 80 -4.20 -20.33 -0.92
N ILE A 81 -4.16 -20.50 0.41
CA ILE A 81 -3.01 -20.11 1.23
C ILE A 81 -1.71 -20.78 0.80
N THR A 82 -1.73 -22.07 0.45
CA THR A 82 -0.51 -22.80 0.07
C THR A 82 0.04 -22.35 -1.27
N LYS A 83 -0.82 -21.87 -2.17
CA LYS A 83 -0.44 -21.33 -3.49
C LYS A 83 0.06 -19.90 -3.42
N ALA A 84 -0.33 -19.13 -2.39
CA ALA A 84 0.04 -17.72 -2.25
C ALA A 84 1.46 -17.50 -1.71
N ILE A 85 2.06 -18.52 -1.07
CA ILE A 85 3.39 -18.43 -0.45
C ILE A 85 4.41 -17.95 -1.49
N ASN A 86 5.08 -16.83 -1.20
CA ASN A 86 6.12 -16.18 -2.02
C ASN A 86 5.67 -15.56 -3.35
N SER A 87 4.38 -15.50 -3.66
CA SER A 87 3.89 -15.06 -4.98
C SER A 87 3.65 -13.55 -5.14
N CYS A 88 4.28 -12.74 -4.28
CA CYS A 88 4.18 -11.28 -4.34
C CYS A 88 5.24 -10.65 -5.26
N HIS A 89 4.83 -9.67 -6.05
CA HIS A 89 5.73 -8.96 -6.99
C HIS A 89 6.92 -8.26 -6.30
N THR A 90 6.76 -7.84 -5.03
CA THR A 90 7.78 -7.23 -4.18
C THR A 90 8.76 -8.23 -3.56
N SER A 91 8.55 -9.54 -3.69
CA SER A 91 9.47 -10.55 -3.14
C SER A 91 10.87 -10.50 -3.77
N SER A 92 11.03 -9.86 -4.93
CA SER A 92 12.33 -9.63 -5.58
C SER A 92 13.14 -8.50 -4.95
N LEU A 93 12.52 -7.66 -4.13
CA LEU A 93 13.19 -6.57 -3.44
C LEU A 93 13.94 -7.12 -2.22
N SER A 94 15.21 -6.73 -2.06
CA SER A 94 16.00 -7.03 -0.87
C SER A 94 15.52 -6.17 0.31
N THR A 95 14.45 -6.63 0.97
CA THR A 95 13.92 -5.98 2.17
C THR A 95 14.45 -6.65 3.43
N PRO A 96 14.80 -5.91 4.50
CA PRO A 96 15.26 -6.52 5.74
C PRO A 96 14.15 -7.37 6.37
N GLU A 97 14.45 -8.61 6.75
CA GLU A 97 13.44 -9.52 7.33
C GLU A 97 13.38 -9.46 8.86
N ASP A 98 14.43 -8.94 9.49
CA ASP A 98 14.57 -8.84 10.94
C ASP A 98 15.01 -7.44 11.37
N LYS A 99 15.05 -7.24 12.70
CA LYS A 99 15.37 -5.95 13.31
C LYS A 99 16.83 -5.58 13.05
N GLU A 100 17.72 -6.55 13.09
CA GLU A 100 19.16 -6.40 12.94
C GLU A 100 19.51 -5.89 11.53
N GLN A 101 18.92 -6.49 10.50
CA GLN A 101 19.05 -6.05 9.11
C GLN A 101 18.47 -4.65 8.92
N ALA A 102 17.31 -4.36 9.53
CA ALA A 102 16.68 -3.04 9.42
C ALA A 102 17.52 -1.93 10.07
N GLN A 103 18.24 -2.24 11.16
CA GLN A 103 19.16 -1.29 11.81
C GLN A 103 20.40 -0.99 10.97
N GLN A 104 20.79 -1.89 10.06
CA GLN A 104 21.96 -1.72 9.20
C GLN A 104 21.70 -0.88 7.94
N ILE A 105 20.45 -0.53 7.63
CA ILE A 105 20.12 0.29 6.46
C ILE A 105 20.77 1.68 6.58
N HIS A 106 21.48 2.14 5.56
CA HIS A 106 22.03 3.50 5.53
C HIS A 106 20.96 4.50 5.06
N VAL A 107 20.60 5.46 5.92
CA VAL A 107 19.72 6.58 5.55
C VAL A 107 20.60 7.71 5.02
N HIS A 108 20.64 7.88 3.70
CA HIS A 108 21.39 8.94 3.05
C HIS A 108 20.46 10.06 2.56
N PRO A 109 20.48 11.25 3.19
CA PRO A 109 19.81 12.41 2.63
C PRO A 109 20.54 12.85 1.34
N GLY A 110 19.86 12.78 0.19
CA GLY A 110 20.34 13.32 -1.09
C GLY A 110 20.76 12.32 -2.17
N ILE A 111 20.36 11.04 -2.09
CA ILE A 111 20.58 10.08 -3.19
C ILE A 111 19.73 10.47 -4.41
N ARG A 112 20.33 10.45 -5.61
CA ARG A 112 19.60 10.50 -6.89
C ARG A 112 18.71 9.26 -7.00
N GLU A 113 17.41 9.47 -7.09
CA GLU A 113 16.39 8.45 -7.27
C GLU A 113 16.64 7.66 -8.56
N ASN A 114 17.34 6.54 -8.46
CA ASN A 114 17.19 5.47 -9.44
C ASN A 114 16.02 4.62 -8.94
N GLU A 115 14.80 5.01 -9.30
CA GLU A 115 13.56 4.31 -8.91
C GLU A 115 13.51 2.91 -9.53
N VAL A 116 14.14 1.95 -8.87
CA VAL A 116 14.00 0.53 -9.19
C VAL A 116 12.84 -0.02 -8.36
N TYR A 117 11.63 0.06 -8.88
CA TYR A 117 10.44 -0.56 -8.30
C TYR A 117 10.13 -1.88 -8.99
N SER A 118 9.50 -2.82 -8.27
CA SER A 118 8.99 -4.04 -8.87
C SER A 118 7.68 -3.75 -9.62
N VAL A 119 7.60 -4.23 -10.86
CA VAL A 119 6.39 -4.04 -11.68
C VAL A 119 5.38 -5.14 -11.36
N TRP A 120 4.12 -4.76 -11.13
CA TRP A 120 3.01 -5.68 -10.97
C TRP A 120 2.27 -5.88 -12.30
N SER A 121 2.19 -7.12 -12.78
CA SER A 121 1.56 -7.49 -14.07
C SER A 121 0.38 -8.46 -13.91
N GLY A 122 -0.26 -8.47 -12.73
CA GLY A 122 -1.30 -9.45 -12.38
C GLY A 122 -2.72 -9.13 -12.87
N LEU A 123 -2.92 -8.01 -13.58
CA LEU A 123 -4.25 -7.57 -14.03
C LEU A 123 -5.00 -8.61 -14.88
N PRO A 124 -4.38 -9.32 -15.84
CA PRO A 124 -5.08 -10.34 -16.62
C PRO A 124 -5.70 -11.43 -15.73
N SER A 125 -4.98 -11.87 -14.70
CA SER A 125 -5.46 -12.90 -13.76
C SER A 125 -6.69 -12.44 -12.96
N LEU A 126 -6.78 -11.14 -12.63
CA LEU A 126 -7.95 -10.56 -11.96
C LEU A 126 -9.19 -10.46 -12.86
N GLN A 127 -9.01 -10.46 -14.17
CA GLN A 127 -10.08 -10.33 -15.16
C GLN A 127 -10.51 -11.68 -15.77
N MET A 128 -9.93 -12.79 -15.31
CA MET A 128 -10.25 -14.12 -15.79
C MET A 128 -11.74 -14.44 -15.61
N ALA A 129 -12.31 -15.10 -16.63
CA ALA A 129 -13.68 -15.61 -16.59
C ALA A 129 -13.82 -16.77 -15.60
N ASP A 130 -12.78 -17.61 -15.51
CA ASP A 130 -12.66 -18.69 -14.54
C ASP A 130 -12.67 -18.13 -13.10
N GLU A 131 -13.65 -18.57 -12.31
CA GLU A 131 -13.88 -18.03 -10.97
C GLU A 131 -12.73 -18.37 -10.02
N ASP A 132 -12.24 -19.62 -10.03
CA ASP A 132 -11.19 -20.07 -9.12
C ASP A 132 -9.88 -19.34 -9.38
N THR A 133 -9.47 -19.19 -10.64
CA THR A 133 -8.28 -18.43 -11.02
C THR A 133 -8.41 -16.97 -10.61
N ARG A 134 -9.58 -16.36 -10.86
CA ARG A 134 -9.84 -14.97 -10.49
C ARG A 134 -9.81 -14.77 -8.97
N LEU A 135 -10.48 -15.63 -8.21
CA LEU A 135 -10.52 -15.56 -6.74
C LEU A 135 -9.14 -15.79 -6.14
N PHE A 136 -8.35 -16.72 -6.69
CA PHE A 136 -6.96 -16.91 -6.28
C PHE A 136 -6.10 -15.67 -6.57
N ALA A 137 -6.30 -15.02 -7.72
CA ALA A 137 -5.58 -13.78 -8.04
C ALA A 137 -5.91 -12.64 -7.05
N PHE A 138 -7.18 -12.47 -6.68
CA PHE A 138 -7.59 -11.53 -5.62
C PHE A 138 -7.02 -11.93 -4.26
N TYR A 139 -7.08 -13.21 -3.91
CA TYR A 139 -6.52 -13.73 -2.67
C TYR A 139 -5.04 -13.38 -2.54
N ASN A 140 -4.26 -13.65 -3.58
CA ASN A 140 -2.83 -13.35 -3.59
C ASN A 140 -2.58 -11.83 -3.50
N LEU A 141 -3.32 -11.02 -4.24
CA LEU A 141 -3.21 -9.56 -4.18
C LEU A 141 -3.42 -9.03 -2.75
N LEU A 142 -4.49 -9.46 -2.09
CA LEU A 142 -4.83 -9.04 -0.73
C LEU A 142 -3.83 -9.59 0.31
N HIS A 143 -3.37 -10.83 0.12
CA HIS A 143 -2.32 -11.42 0.94
C HIS A 143 -1.03 -10.58 0.88
N CYS A 144 -0.59 -10.21 -0.32
CA CYS A 144 0.59 -9.38 -0.53
C CYS A 144 0.43 -7.97 0.01
N LEU A 145 -0.73 -7.33 -0.20
CA LEU A 145 -1.03 -6.01 0.34
C LEU A 145 -0.95 -6.01 1.87
N ARG A 146 -1.55 -7.01 2.54
CA ARG A 146 -1.48 -7.16 4.00
C ARG A 146 -0.04 -7.34 4.48
N ARG A 147 0.75 -8.18 3.78
CA ARG A 147 2.16 -8.44 4.12
C ARG A 147 3.02 -7.18 3.96
N ASP A 148 2.89 -6.48 2.85
CA ASP A 148 3.74 -5.34 2.51
C ASP A 148 3.36 -4.10 3.32
N SER A 149 2.07 -3.88 3.58
CA SER A 149 1.61 -2.80 4.49
C SER A 149 2.15 -2.98 5.91
N HIS A 150 2.16 -4.22 6.43
CA HIS A 150 2.79 -4.54 7.71
C HIS A 150 4.31 -4.25 7.71
N LYS A 151 5.02 -4.62 6.63
CA LYS A 151 6.45 -4.30 6.49
C LYS A 151 6.70 -2.80 6.52
N ILE A 152 5.94 -2.02 5.74
CA ILE A 152 6.05 -0.56 5.69
C ILE A 152 5.82 0.06 7.07
N ASP A 153 4.77 -0.36 7.77
CA ASP A 153 4.46 0.13 9.11
C ASP A 153 5.60 -0.12 10.10
N ASN A 154 6.15 -1.33 10.10
CA ASN A 154 7.29 -1.67 10.96
C ASN A 154 8.56 -0.90 10.59
N TYR A 155 8.87 -0.74 9.31
CA TYR A 155 10.03 0.04 8.88
C TYR A 155 9.90 1.51 9.26
N LEU A 156 8.72 2.11 9.13
CA LEU A 156 8.49 3.50 9.55
C LEU A 156 8.65 3.66 11.06
N LYS A 157 8.17 2.71 11.87
CA LYS A 157 8.39 2.70 13.33
C LYS A 157 9.88 2.61 13.68
N LEU A 158 10.64 1.73 13.00
CA LEU A 158 12.08 1.59 13.20
C LEU A 158 12.86 2.84 12.79
N LEU A 159 12.53 3.41 11.62
CA LEU A 159 13.17 4.63 11.11
C LEU A 159 12.86 5.82 12.01
N LYS A 160 11.61 6.00 12.44
CA LYS A 160 11.23 7.00 13.44
C LYS A 160 12.08 6.85 14.69
N CYS A 161 12.19 5.61 15.20
CA CYS A 161 12.94 5.36 16.42
C CYS A 161 14.42 5.75 16.29
N ARG A 162 15.04 5.33 15.20
CA ARG A 162 16.44 5.60 14.92
C ARG A 162 16.72 7.09 14.67
N ILE A 163 15.91 7.75 13.85
CA ILE A 163 16.19 9.11 13.38
C ILE A 163 15.75 10.16 14.40
N VAL A 164 14.64 9.95 15.11
CA VAL A 164 14.07 10.95 16.03
C VAL A 164 14.56 10.76 17.46
N TYR A 165 14.87 9.53 17.87
CA TYR A 165 15.21 9.18 19.26
C TYR A 165 16.58 8.50 19.41
N ASP A 166 17.39 8.46 18.36
CA ASP A 166 18.71 7.81 18.38
C ASP A 166 18.64 6.36 18.88
N SER A 167 17.61 5.63 18.44
CA SER A 167 17.31 4.25 18.84
C SER A 167 16.87 4.05 20.30
N ASN A 168 16.63 5.13 21.06
CA ASN A 168 16.11 5.10 22.44
C ASN A 168 14.59 5.27 22.46
N CYS A 169 13.89 4.24 21.99
CA CYS A 169 12.44 4.07 22.09
C CYS A 169 12.16 2.78 22.87
#